data_AF-A0A2W6DEI0-F1
#
_entry.id   AF-A0A2W6DEI0-F1
#
_cell.length_a   1.000
_cell.length_b   1.000
_cell.length_c   1.000
_cell.angle_alpha   90.00
_cell.angle_beta   90.00
_cell.angle_gamma   90.00
#
_symmetry.space_group_name_H-M   'P 1'
#
loop_
_entity.id
_entity.type
_entity.pdbx_description
1 polymer ?
#
loop_
_entity_poly.entity_id
_entity_poly.type
_entity_poly.pdbx_seq_one_letter_code
_entity_poly.pdbx_strand_id
1 'polypeptide(L)'
;MELDVPFLDPHGEQPELGAPEDYEAHHPDDHPSDWGWHGEWGKVGRIGAWVAIIILLLMITATHYNGSGTAWLIFIAGFLIAYQIWDIRRRRNAWRQ
;
A
#
# COMPACT_ATOMS: atom_id res chain seq x y z
N MET A 1 -36.67 -27.92 -0.26
CA MET A 1 -35.26 -27.60 -0.54
C MET A 1 -34.51 -27.99 0.73
N GLU A 2 -34.06 -29.24 0.76
CA GLU A 2 -33.46 -29.90 1.91
C GLU A 2 -31.97 -29.54 1.90
N LEU A 3 -31.48 -28.95 3.00
CA LEU A 3 -30.07 -28.63 3.14
C LEU A 3 -29.35 -29.94 3.47
N ASP A 4 -28.66 -30.49 2.47
CA ASP A 4 -27.81 -31.66 2.60
C ASP A 4 -26.60 -31.31 3.48
N VAL A 5 -26.73 -31.54 4.78
CA VAL A 5 -25.68 -31.35 5.78
C VAL A 5 -24.92 -32.68 5.93
N PRO A 6 -23.66 -32.79 5.46
CA PRO A 6 -22.89 -34.04 5.41
C PRO A 6 -22.57 -34.69 6.77
N PHE A 7 -23.03 -34.08 7.87
CA PHE A 7 -22.74 -34.46 9.25
C PHE A 7 -23.29 -35.84 9.67
N LEU A 8 -24.16 -36.46 8.86
CA LEU A 8 -24.90 -37.68 9.24
C LEU A 8 -24.41 -38.97 8.54
N ASP A 9 -23.24 -39.00 7.91
CA ASP A 9 -22.67 -40.27 7.45
C ASP A 9 -21.99 -41.00 8.62
N PRO A 10 -22.56 -42.10 9.16
CA PRO A 10 -21.94 -42.88 10.22
C PRO A 10 -20.66 -43.61 9.76
N HIS A 11 -20.37 -43.61 8.45
CA HIS A 11 -19.17 -44.16 7.84
C HIS A 11 -18.26 -43.09 7.23
N GLY A 12 -18.60 -41.80 7.37
CA GLY A 12 -17.79 -40.69 6.90
C GLY A 12 -16.62 -40.41 7.84
N GLU A 13 -15.47 -40.01 7.28
CA GLU A 13 -14.40 -39.44 8.09
C GLU A 13 -14.92 -38.16 8.77
N GLN A 14 -14.63 -38.00 10.06
CA GLN A 14 -15.04 -36.81 10.78
C GLN A 14 -14.33 -35.60 10.16
N PRO A 15 -15.04 -34.48 9.90
CA PRO A 15 -14.38 -33.29 9.41
C PRO A 15 -13.36 -32.83 10.47
N GLU A 16 -12.10 -32.71 10.06
CA GLU A 16 -11.08 -32.05 10.87
C GLU A 16 -11.47 -30.58 11.04
N LEU A 17 -12.16 -30.31 12.14
CA LEU A 17 -12.60 -28.98 12.57
C LEU A 17 -11.51 -28.23 13.34
N GLY A 18 -10.34 -28.85 13.52
CA GLY A 18 -9.15 -28.25 14.12
C GLY A 18 -8.34 -27.47 13.09
N ALA A 19 -7.43 -26.62 13.57
CA ALA A 19 -6.34 -26.17 12.72
C ALA A 19 -5.51 -27.42 12.31
N PRO A 20 -4.99 -27.47 11.07
CA PRO A 20 -4.15 -28.60 10.61
C PRO A 20 -3.03 -28.86 11.62
N GLU A 21 -2.60 -30.10 11.86
CA GLU A 21 -1.62 -30.42 12.93
C GLU A 21 -0.31 -29.61 12.85
N ASP A 22 0.00 -29.05 11.68
CA ASP A 22 1.17 -28.22 11.38
C ASP A 22 0.94 -26.70 11.48
N TYR A 23 -0.21 -26.23 11.99
CA TYR A 23 -0.54 -24.80 12.08
C TYR A 23 0.44 -23.95 12.91
N GLU A 24 1.05 -24.53 13.96
CA GLU A 24 2.08 -23.87 14.77
C GLU A 24 3.50 -24.25 14.33
N ALA A 25 3.65 -25.11 13.33
CA ALA A 25 4.96 -25.47 12.82
C ALA A 25 5.54 -24.25 12.10
N HIS A 26 6.64 -23.71 12.62
CA HIS A 26 7.46 -22.77 11.88
C HIS A 26 8.11 -23.50 10.70
N HIS A 27 7.44 -23.53 9.56
CA HIS A 27 8.03 -23.97 8.30
C HIS A 27 9.15 -22.99 7.93
N PRO A 28 10.43 -23.42 7.95
CA PRO A 28 11.54 -22.51 7.66
C PRO A 28 11.52 -21.99 6.22
N ASP A 29 10.79 -22.69 5.33
CA ASP A 29 10.70 -22.41 3.91
C ASP A 29 9.51 -21.53 3.53
N ASP A 30 8.56 -21.32 4.45
CA ASP A 30 7.30 -20.64 4.20
C ASP A 30 7.15 -19.52 5.26
N HIS A 31 7.65 -18.32 4.94
CA HIS A 31 7.58 -17.16 5.83
C HIS A 31 6.48 -16.17 5.43
N PRO A 32 5.78 -15.54 6.41
CA PRO A 32 4.69 -14.61 6.14
C PRO A 32 4.96 -13.45 5.17
N SER A 33 6.24 -13.11 4.96
CA SER A 33 6.69 -12.07 4.04
C SER A 33 7.01 -12.57 2.63
N ASP A 34 6.86 -13.86 2.33
CA ASP A 34 7.03 -14.41 0.98
C ASP A 34 5.75 -14.33 0.16
N TRP A 35 4.60 -14.43 0.81
CA TRP A 35 3.30 -14.33 0.16
C TRP A 35 2.71 -12.93 0.28
N GLY A 36 2.12 -12.48 -0.81
CA GLY A 36 1.45 -11.18 -0.89
C GLY A 36 2.10 -10.22 -1.88
N TRP A 37 1.61 -8.98 -1.88
CA TRP A 37 2.10 -7.95 -2.79
C TRP A 37 3.29 -7.21 -2.16
N HIS A 38 4.48 -7.41 -2.70
CA HIS A 38 5.73 -6.79 -2.24
C HIS A 38 6.17 -5.60 -3.11
N GLY A 39 5.24 -4.97 -3.83
CA GLY A 39 5.57 -3.91 -4.77
C GLY A 39 6.10 -2.65 -4.06
N GLU A 40 7.40 -2.43 -4.14
CA GLU A 40 8.01 -1.14 -3.80
C GLU A 40 8.02 -0.23 -5.04
N TRP A 41 7.40 0.95 -4.92
CA TRP A 41 7.35 1.91 -6.02
C TRP A 41 8.71 2.54 -6.37
N GLY A 42 9.71 2.41 -5.48
CA GLY A 42 11.11 2.72 -5.75
C GLY A 42 11.33 4.08 -6.43
N LYS A 43 11.91 4.07 -7.65
CA LYS A 43 12.11 5.28 -8.48
C LYS A 43 10.83 5.76 -9.15
N VAL A 44 9.94 4.85 -9.52
CA VAL A 44 8.70 5.15 -10.27
C VAL A 44 7.73 5.97 -9.42
N GLY A 45 7.57 5.62 -8.14
CA GLY A 45 6.74 6.40 -7.20
C GLY A 45 7.23 7.83 -7.04
N ARG A 46 8.56 8.05 -7.07
CA ARG A 46 9.15 9.40 -6.99
C ARG A 46 8.89 10.23 -8.25
N ILE A 47 8.93 9.60 -9.42
CA ILE A 47 8.56 10.26 -10.68
C ILE A 47 7.07 10.60 -10.65
N GLY A 48 6.22 9.68 -10.20
CA GLY A 48 4.78 9.93 -10.02
C GLY A 48 4.49 11.12 -9.12
N ALA A 49 5.22 11.28 -8.01
CA ALA A 49 5.10 12.44 -7.12
C ALA A 49 5.44 13.76 -7.84
N TRP A 50 6.51 13.80 -8.64
CA TRP A 50 6.86 14.98 -9.43
C TRP A 50 5.83 15.29 -10.52
N VAL A 51 5.28 14.27 -11.17
CA VAL A 51 4.20 14.44 -12.14
C VAL A 51 2.96 15.04 -11.47
N ALA A 52 2.57 14.56 -10.29
CA ALA A 52 1.46 15.12 -9.53
C ALA A 52 1.69 16.59 -9.14
N ILE A 53 2.90 16.95 -8.70
CA ILE A 53 3.29 18.34 -8.42
C ILE A 53 3.11 19.22 -9.66
N ILE A 54 3.59 18.78 -10.82
CA ILE A 54 3.47 19.53 -12.08
C ILE A 54 1.99 19.76 -12.42
N ILE A 55 1.16 18.72 -12.30
CA ILE A 55 -0.28 18.83 -12.57
C ILE A 55 -0.93 19.85 -11.65
N LEU A 56 -0.66 19.80 -10.33
CA LEU A 56 -1.20 20.77 -9.37
C LEU A 56 -0.81 22.22 -9.72
N LEU A 57 0.43 22.44 -10.14
CA LEU A 57 0.90 23.76 -10.56
C LEU A 57 0.22 24.23 -11.85
N LEU A 58 0.00 23.34 -12.82
CA LEU A 58 -0.73 23.66 -14.05
C LEU A 58 -2.19 24.03 -13.77
N MET A 59 -2.84 23.35 -12.82
CA MET A 59 -4.23 23.61 -12.42
C MET A 59 -4.43 25.00 -11.81
N ILE A 60 -3.37 25.68 -11.35
CA ILE A 60 -3.46 27.07 -10.88
C ILE A 60 -3.98 27.98 -12.01
N THR A 61 -3.55 27.74 -13.25
CA THR A 61 -3.97 28.54 -14.41
C THR A 61 -5.46 28.38 -14.73
N ALA A 62 -6.04 27.22 -14.42
CA ALA A 62 -7.47 26.95 -14.59
C ALA A 62 -8.34 27.51 -13.45
N THR A 63 -7.73 27.91 -12.33
CA THR A 63 -8.44 28.29 -11.08
C THR A 63 -8.39 29.81 -10.84
N HIS A 64 -8.17 30.64 -11.87
CA HIS A 64 -7.85 32.06 -11.74
C HIS A 64 -8.93 32.93 -11.07
N TYR A 65 -10.18 32.48 -10.99
CA TYR A 65 -11.27 33.19 -10.28
C TYR A 65 -11.52 32.70 -8.85
N ASN A 66 -10.87 31.63 -8.41
CA ASN A 66 -11.04 31.08 -7.06
C ASN A 66 -9.75 31.18 -6.25
N GLY A 67 -9.56 32.33 -5.59
CA GLY A 67 -8.37 32.58 -4.75
C GLY A 67 -8.16 31.55 -3.65
N SER A 68 -9.24 30.99 -3.08
CA SER A 68 -9.13 29.91 -2.08
C SER A 68 -8.59 28.61 -2.69
N GLY A 69 -9.08 28.24 -3.88
CA GLY A 69 -8.60 27.08 -4.64
C GLY A 69 -7.14 27.24 -5.05
N THR A 70 -6.74 28.42 -5.52
CA THR A 70 -5.34 28.73 -5.82
C THR A 70 -4.45 28.59 -4.59
N ALA A 71 -4.87 29.09 -3.43
CA ALA A 71 -4.10 28.97 -2.20
C ALA A 71 -3.88 27.50 -1.79
N TRP A 72 -4.91 26.66 -1.92
CA TRP A 72 -4.80 25.23 -1.64
C TRP A 72 -3.89 24.49 -2.62
N LEU A 73 -3.98 24.79 -3.92
CA LEU A 73 -3.08 24.20 -4.93
C LEU A 73 -1.61 24.54 -4.64
N ILE A 74 -1.32 25.81 -4.32
CA ILE A 74 0.04 26.25 -3.96
C ILE A 74 0.51 25.57 -2.69
N PHE A 75 -0.33 25.50 -1.65
CA PHE A 75 0.02 24.88 -0.38
C PHE A 75 0.36 23.40 -0.54
N ILE A 76 -0.50 22.63 -1.23
CA ILE A 76 -0.30 21.19 -1.44
C ILE A 76 0.92 20.95 -2.33
N ALA A 77 1.10 21.70 -3.42
CA ALA A 77 2.26 21.58 -4.27
C ALA A 77 3.56 21.89 -3.50
N GLY A 78 3.57 22.97 -2.71
CA GLY A 78 4.71 23.34 -1.87
C GLY A 78 5.04 22.27 -0.83
N PHE A 79 4.03 21.71 -0.17
CA PHE A 79 4.19 20.61 0.78
C PHE A 79 4.83 19.37 0.14
N LEU A 80 4.32 18.94 -1.02
CA LEU A 80 4.86 17.78 -1.75
C LEU A 80 6.30 17.99 -2.21
N ILE A 81 6.64 19.20 -2.69
CA ILE A 81 8.01 19.56 -3.04
C ILE A 81 8.92 19.47 -1.81
N ALA A 82 8.51 20.05 -0.69
CA ALA A 82 9.29 20.02 0.55
C ALA A 82 9.51 18.58 1.04
N TYR A 83 8.47 17.76 1.00
CA TYR A 83 8.55 16.33 1.34
C TYR A 83 9.52 15.58 0.42
N GLN A 84 9.45 15.78 -0.89
CA GLN A 84 10.37 15.14 -1.83
C GLN A 84 11.82 15.55 -1.61
N ILE A 85 12.08 16.83 -1.34
CA ILE A 85 13.44 17.31 -1.01
C ILE A 85 13.93 16.65 0.29
N TRP A 86 13.07 16.54 1.30
CA TRP A 86 13.38 15.87 2.55
C TRP A 86 13.67 14.38 2.36
N ASP A 87 12.84 13.66 1.61
CA ASP A 87 13.03 12.24 1.26
C ASP A 87 14.38 12.02 0.55
N ILE A 88 14.71 12.86 -0.44
CA ILE A 88 16.00 12.81 -1.14
C ILE A 88 17.16 13.01 -0.15
N ARG A 89 17.08 14.02 0.73
CA ARG A 89 18.11 14.28 1.74
C ARG A 89 18.23 13.12 2.74
N ARG A 90 17.10 12.57 3.17
CA ARG A 90 17.03 11.47 4.14
C ARG A 90 17.70 10.22 3.59
N ARG A 91 17.37 9.81 2.36
CA ARG A 91 17.99 8.65 1.68
C ARG A 91 19.48 8.85 1.44
N ARG A 92 19.88 10.07 1.06
CA ARG A 92 21.30 10.44 0.93
C ARG A 92 22.06 10.48 2.26
N ASN A 93 21.41 10.29 3.40
CA ASN A 93 22.08 10.21 4.69
C ASN A 93 21.81 8.87 5.38
N ALA A 94 21.18 7.91 4.69
CA ALA A 94 20.83 6.61 5.26
C ALA A 94 22.06 5.77 5.61
N TRP A 95 23.19 5.97 4.92
CA TRP A 95 24.45 5.27 5.21
C TRP A 95 25.21 5.80 6.43
N ARG A 96 24.77 6.91 7.03
CA ARG A 96 25.38 7.51 8.24
C ARG A 96 24.64 7.12 9.51
N GLN A 97 23.66 6.23 9.42
CA GLN A 97 22.87 5.72 10.54
C GLN A 97 23.04 4.21 10.64
#